data_AF-A0A6A4F6W8-F1
#
_entry.id   AF-A0A6A4F6W8-F1
#
_cell.length_a   1.000
_cell.length_b   1.000
_cell.length_c   1.000
_cell.angle_alpha   90.00
_cell.angle_beta   90.00
_cell.angle_gamma   90.00
#
_symmetry.space_group_name_H-M   'P 1'
#
loop_
_entity.id
_entity.type
_entity.pdbx_description
1 polymer ?
#
loop_
_entity_poly.entity_id
_entity_poly.type
_entity_poly.pdbx_seq_one_letter_code
_entity_poly.pdbx_strand_id
1 'polypeptide(L)'
;MVQCLSSILNFQRRKEDAYNMKTLIPVSTRNANYGEEMNQLLGMTTEWVAGIFSEEYQFATNPDTMQHYTFIETDTMVNVVRGDRRHHVDKASSLCDCEFSATLKLP
;
A
#
# COMPACT_ATOMS: atom_id res chain seq x y z
N MET A 1 17.50 14.57 32.48
CA MET A 1 17.55 13.22 31.85
C MET A 1 16.18 12.53 31.86
N VAL A 2 15.49 12.45 33.01
CA VAL A 2 14.16 11.79 33.15
C VAL A 2 13.06 12.40 32.26
N GLN A 3 13.02 13.73 32.08
CA GLN A 3 12.04 14.40 31.21
C GLN A 3 12.24 14.11 29.71
N CYS A 4 13.46 13.80 29.28
CA CYS A 4 13.74 13.48 27.88
C CYS A 4 13.20 12.09 27.55
N LEU A 5 13.42 11.14 28.46
CA LEU A 5 12.93 9.76 28.33
C LEU A 5 11.40 9.71 28.33
N SER A 6 10.74 10.44 29.23
CA SER A 6 9.27 10.49 29.27
C SER A 6 8.67 11.14 28.00
N SER A 7 9.35 12.13 27.42
CA SER A 7 8.93 12.76 26.16
C SER A 7 9.03 11.79 24.98
N ILE A 8 10.10 10.99 24.91
CA ILE A 8 10.28 9.95 23.90
C ILE A 8 9.22 8.85 24.04
N LEU A 9 8.98 8.36 25.25
CA LEU A 9 7.95 7.34 25.50
C LEU A 9 6.54 7.85 25.17
N ASN A 10 6.23 9.10 25.51
CA ASN A 10 4.95 9.72 25.14
C ASN A 10 4.82 9.98 23.63
N PHE A 11 5.93 10.18 22.92
CA PHE A 11 5.94 10.30 21.47
C PHE A 11 5.73 8.93 20.82
N GLN A 12 6.40 7.89 21.31
CA GLN A 12 6.21 6.51 20.86
C GLN A 12 4.78 6.04 21.09
N ARG A 13 4.24 6.26 22.30
CA ARG A 13 2.85 5.90 22.64
C ARG A 13 1.85 6.65 21.75
N ARG A 14 2.06 7.95 21.46
CA ARG A 14 1.21 8.68 20.51
C ARG A 14 1.29 8.15 19.08
N LYS A 15 2.46 7.68 18.64
CA LYS A 15 2.60 7.02 17.33
C LYS A 15 1.89 5.66 17.29
N GLU A 16 2.01 4.89 18.37
CA GLU A 16 1.35 3.60 18.52
C GLU A 16 -0.18 3.77 18.61
N ASP A 17 -0.66 4.75 19.38
CA ASP A 17 -2.08 5.11 19.46
C ASP A 17 -2.60 5.64 18.13
N ALA A 18 -1.82 6.42 17.37
CA ALA A 18 -2.21 6.86 16.04
C ALA A 18 -2.25 5.71 15.02
N TYR A 19 -1.33 4.75 15.12
CA TYR A 19 -1.34 3.53 14.32
C TYR A 19 -2.54 2.65 14.68
N ASN A 20 -2.76 2.41 15.97
CA ASN A 20 -3.89 1.66 16.50
C ASN A 20 -5.21 2.35 16.16
N MET A 21 -5.31 3.68 16.22
CA MET A 21 -6.52 4.41 15.84
C MET A 21 -6.80 4.26 14.34
N LYS A 22 -5.76 4.23 13.48
CA LYS A 22 -5.88 3.97 12.04
C LYS A 22 -6.31 2.54 11.74
N THR A 23 -5.88 1.55 12.54
CA THR A 23 -6.31 0.14 12.42
C THR A 23 -7.64 -0.15 13.13
N LEU A 24 -8.04 0.70 14.08
CA LEU A 24 -9.32 0.69 14.80
C LEU A 24 -10.42 1.47 14.08
N ILE A 25 -10.14 2.16 12.97
CA ILE A 25 -11.21 2.58 12.07
C ILE A 25 -11.93 1.27 11.71
N PRO A 26 -13.20 1.11 12.13
CA PRO A 26 -13.92 -0.11 11.85
C PRO A 26 -13.83 -0.33 10.35
N VAL A 27 -13.50 -1.55 9.94
CA VAL A 27 -13.72 -1.99 8.57
C VAL A 27 -15.23 -1.96 8.33
N SER A 28 -15.79 -0.76 8.22
CA SER A 28 -17.23 -0.49 8.22
C SER A 28 -17.84 -0.94 6.89
N THR A 29 -16.99 -1.00 5.87
CA THR A 29 -17.34 -1.49 4.55
C THR A 29 -16.37 -2.62 4.22
N ARG A 30 -16.82 -3.86 4.45
CA ARG A 30 -16.17 -5.04 3.87
C ARG A 30 -16.91 -5.43 2.60
N ASN A 31 -16.16 -5.71 1.54
CA ASN A 31 -16.69 -6.33 0.35
C ASN A 31 -16.27 -7.80 0.35
N ALA A 32 -17.26 -8.71 0.28
CA ALA A 32 -17.03 -10.15 0.27
C ALA A 32 -16.26 -10.64 -0.97
N ASN A 33 -16.27 -9.86 -2.05
CA ASN A 33 -15.51 -10.14 -3.28
C ASN A 33 -14.05 -9.66 -3.20
N TYR A 34 -13.68 -8.92 -2.16
CA TYR A 34 -12.34 -8.40 -1.97
C TYR A 34 -11.55 -9.27 -0.99
N GLY A 35 -10.27 -9.50 -1.31
CA GLY A 35 -9.32 -10.04 -0.36
C GLY A 35 -9.03 -9.08 0.80
N GLU A 36 -8.21 -9.49 1.75
CA GLU A 36 -7.89 -8.68 2.93
C GLU A 36 -7.24 -7.34 2.56
N GLU A 37 -6.28 -7.34 1.63
CA GLU A 37 -5.57 -6.15 1.16
C GLU A 37 -6.53 -5.15 0.49
N MET A 38 -7.45 -5.63 -0.35
CA MET A 38 -8.46 -4.79 -0.99
C MET A 38 -9.52 -4.28 -0.02
N ASN A 39 -9.85 -5.04 1.03
CA ASN A 39 -10.70 -4.56 2.12
C ASN A 39 -9.99 -3.50 2.98
N GLN A 40 -8.68 -3.58 3.12
CA GLN A 40 -7.89 -2.54 3.78
C GLN A 40 -7.88 -1.26 2.94
N LEU A 41 -7.68 -1.37 1.62
CA LEU A 41 -7.80 -0.23 0.70
C LEU A 41 -9.19 0.40 0.77
N LEU A 42 -10.25 -0.42 0.76
CA LEU A 42 -11.64 0.05 0.90
C LEU A 42 -11.88 0.78 2.23
N GLY A 43 -11.27 0.31 3.32
CA GLY A 43 -11.34 0.99 4.62
C GLY A 43 -10.63 2.35 4.67
N MET A 44 -9.66 2.59 3.78
CA MET A 44 -8.89 3.85 3.70
C MET A 44 -9.38 4.80 2.60
N THR A 45 -10.19 4.32 1.67
CA THR A 45 -10.61 5.05 0.47
C THR A 45 -12.14 4.99 0.30
N THR A 46 -12.65 5.34 -0.88
CA THR A 46 -14.08 5.22 -1.20
C THR A 46 -14.33 3.94 -2.00
N GLU A 47 -15.57 3.44 -1.99
CA GLU A 47 -15.97 2.26 -2.76
C GLU A 47 -15.67 2.40 -4.25
N TRP A 48 -15.85 3.61 -4.82
CA TRP A 48 -15.52 3.88 -6.22
C TRP A 48 -14.02 3.73 -6.50
N VAL A 49 -13.17 4.30 -5.65
CA VAL A 49 -11.71 4.18 -5.77
C VAL A 49 -11.28 2.71 -5.64
N ALA A 50 -11.79 2.00 -4.64
CA ALA A 50 -11.52 0.57 -4.46
C ALA A 50 -12.00 -0.27 -5.65
N GLY A 51 -13.14 0.07 -6.26
CA GLY A 51 -13.63 -0.57 -7.48
C GLY A 51 -12.68 -0.46 -8.65
N ILE A 52 -12.19 0.74 -8.94
CA ILE A 52 -11.22 1.00 -10.03
C ILE A 52 -9.92 0.21 -9.81
N PHE A 53 -9.44 0.12 -8.57
CA PHE A 53 -8.22 -0.61 -8.26
C PHE A 53 -8.41 -2.13 -8.19
N SER A 54 -9.63 -2.62 -7.96
CA SER A 54 -9.89 -4.05 -7.82
C SER A 54 -9.51 -4.83 -9.08
N GLU A 55 -9.78 -4.29 -10.26
CA GLU A 55 -9.46 -4.93 -11.54
C GLU A 55 -7.95 -5.02 -11.75
N GLU A 56 -7.22 -3.93 -11.51
CA GLU A 56 -5.76 -3.90 -11.63
C GLU A 56 -5.09 -4.79 -10.57
N TYR A 57 -5.63 -4.84 -9.36
CA TYR A 57 -5.15 -5.74 -8.29
C TYR A 57 -5.35 -7.21 -8.66
N GLN A 58 -6.54 -7.58 -9.14
CA GLN A 58 -6.81 -8.95 -9.59
C GLN A 58 -5.92 -9.34 -10.77
N PHE A 59 -5.67 -8.42 -11.70
CA PHE A 59 -4.76 -8.66 -12.81
C PHE A 59 -3.30 -8.82 -12.34
N ALA A 60 -2.84 -8.02 -11.40
CA ALA A 60 -1.47 -8.10 -10.90
C ALA A 60 -1.21 -9.35 -10.04
N THR A 61 -2.22 -9.82 -9.31
CA THR A 61 -2.11 -10.97 -8.39
C THR A 61 -2.47 -12.31 -9.03
N ASN A 62 -3.10 -12.32 -10.21
CA ASN A 62 -3.41 -13.54 -10.93
C ASN A 62 -2.11 -14.16 -11.55
N PRO A 63 -1.78 -15.42 -11.23
CA PRO A 63 -0.59 -16.10 -11.75
C PRO A 63 -0.54 -16.17 -13.28
N ASP A 64 -1.69 -16.32 -13.94
CA ASP A 64 -1.80 -16.44 -15.40
C ASP A 64 -1.52 -15.11 -16.11
N THR A 65 -1.75 -13.99 -15.44
CA THR A 65 -1.51 -12.65 -15.97
C THR A 65 -0.16 -12.09 -15.56
N MET A 66 0.45 -12.60 -14.48
CA MET A 66 1.82 -12.23 -14.06
C MET A 66 2.85 -12.39 -15.19
N GLN A 67 2.68 -13.36 -16.08
CA GLN A 67 3.58 -13.57 -17.22
C GLN A 67 3.65 -12.38 -18.21
N HIS A 68 2.67 -11.45 -18.16
CA HIS A 68 2.68 -10.24 -18.97
C HIS A 68 3.56 -9.13 -18.39
N TYR A 69 4.05 -9.31 -17.16
CA TYR A 69 4.98 -8.38 -16.53
C TYR A 69 6.42 -8.82 -16.77
N THR A 70 7.24 -7.88 -17.23
CA THR A 70 8.69 -8.05 -17.32
C THR A 70 9.35 -7.26 -16.21
N PHE A 71 10.11 -7.96 -15.37
CA PHE A 71 10.87 -7.38 -14.26
C PHE A 71 12.33 -7.19 -14.69
N ILE A 72 12.78 -5.94 -14.79
CA ILE A 72 14.16 -5.60 -15.11
C ILE A 72 14.80 -5.02 -13.86
N GLU A 73 15.60 -5.83 -13.19
CA GLU A 73 16.30 -5.43 -11.98
C GLU A 73 17.59 -4.66 -12.29
N THR A 74 17.80 -3.58 -11.55
CA THR A 74 19.07 -2.86 -11.45
C THR A 74 19.54 -2.87 -9.99
N ASP A 75 20.70 -2.30 -9.71
CA ASP A 75 21.28 -2.27 -8.35
C ASP A 75 20.34 -1.61 -7.32
N THR A 76 19.66 -0.53 -7.72
CA THR A 76 18.84 0.28 -6.81
C THR A 76 17.35 0.18 -7.10
N MET A 77 16.94 -0.36 -8.24
CA MET A 77 15.55 -0.33 -8.69
C MET A 77 15.10 -1.65 -9.33
N VAL A 78 13.79 -1.83 -9.38
CA VAL A 78 13.13 -2.84 -10.20
C VAL A 78 12.20 -2.12 -11.16
N ASN A 79 12.42 -2.30 -12.46
CA ASN A 79 11.50 -1.80 -13.47
C ASN A 79 10.48 -2.89 -13.77
N VAL A 80 9.21 -2.57 -13.56
CA VAL A 80 8.07 -3.44 -13.84
C VAL A 80 7.42 -2.94 -15.13
N VAL A 81 7.52 -3.72 -16.20
CA VAL A 81 7.04 -3.36 -17.54
C VAL A 81 5.85 -4.23 -17.93
N ARG A 82 4.75 -3.62 -18.36
CA ARG A 82 3.57 -4.29 -18.91
C ARG A 82 3.09 -3.52 -20.15
N GLY A 83 3.39 -4.03 -21.35
CA GLY A 83 3.12 -3.33 -22.59
C GLY A 83 3.79 -1.95 -22.61
N ASP A 84 3.00 -0.89 -22.78
CA ASP A 84 3.47 0.50 -22.76
C ASP A 84 3.61 1.08 -21.34
N ARG A 85 3.07 0.41 -20.31
CA ARG A 85 3.18 0.86 -18.91
C ARG A 85 4.52 0.44 -18.33
N ARG A 86 5.20 1.38 -17.69
CA ARG A 86 6.47 1.16 -16.99
C ARG A 86 6.38 1.78 -15.61
N HIS A 87 6.71 0.99 -14.61
CA HIS A 87 6.76 1.42 -13.22
C HIS A 87 8.14 1.11 -12.64
N HIS A 88 8.61 1.97 -11.76
CA HIS A 88 9.89 1.87 -11.09
C HIS A 88 9.62 1.64 -9.60
N VAL A 89 10.20 0.58 -9.06
CA VAL A 89 10.18 0.27 -7.63
C VAL A 89 11.58 0.47 -7.09
N ASP A 90 11.75 1.42 -6.18
CA ASP A 90 13.03 1.63 -5.50
C ASP A 90 13.24 0.52 -4.45
N LYS A 91 14.38 -0.17 -4.52
CA LYS A 91 14.66 -1.34 -3.66
C LYS A 91 14.90 -0.95 -2.19
N ALA A 92 15.35 0.28 -1.93
CA ALA A 92 15.72 0.72 -0.58
C ALA A 92 14.50 1.23 0.21
N SER A 93 13.57 1.90 -0.47
CA SER A 93 12.37 2.49 0.11
C SER A 93 11.12 1.65 -0.13
N SER A 94 11.18 0.66 -1.01
CA SER A 94 10.02 -0.12 -1.49
C SER A 94 8.89 0.75 -2.05
N LEU A 95 9.22 1.96 -2.51
CA LEU A 95 8.26 2.88 -3.11
C LEU A 95 8.18 2.62 -4.62
N CYS A 96 6.95 2.55 -5.11
CA CYS A 96 6.66 2.48 -6.55
C CYS A 96 6.28 3.87 -7.04
N ASP A 97 6.66 4.22 -8.26
CA ASP A 97 6.22 5.46 -8.92
C ASP A 97 4.83 5.34 -9.58
N CYS A 98 4.24 4.15 -9.55
CA CYS A 98 2.90 3.89 -10.04
C CYS A 98 1.86 4.77 -9.33
N GLU A 99 0.85 5.22 -10.08
CA GLU A 99 -0.25 6.05 -9.54
C GLU A 99 -0.88 5.43 -8.28
N PHE A 100 -0.94 4.10 -8.23
CA PHE A 100 -1.40 3.35 -7.04
C PHE A 100 -0.53 3.61 -5.80
N SER A 101 0.79 3.55 -5.92
CA SER A 101 1.69 3.82 -4.79
C SER A 101 1.68 5.30 -4.39
N ALA A 102 1.42 6.20 -5.33
CA ALA A 102 1.19 7.62 -5.02
C ALA A 102 -0.11 7.85 -4.22
N THR A 103 -1.17 7.06 -4.48
CA THR A 103 -2.42 7.09 -3.71
C THR A 103 -2.35 6.36 -2.36
N LEU A 104 -1.44 5.40 -2.23
CA LEU A 104 -1.16 4.67 -0.99
C LEU A 104 -0.21 5.40 -0.04
N LYS A 105 0.02 6.71 -0.22
CA LYS A 105 0.69 7.52 0.79
C LYS A 105 -0.15 7.49 2.07
N LEU A 106 0.14 6.51 2.92
CA LEU A 106 -0.34 6.46 4.28
C LEU A 106 0.07 7.77 4.95
N PRO A 107 -0.87 8.51 5.56
CA PRO A 107 -0.56 9.75 6.27
C PRO A 107 0.35 9.52 7.47
#